data_AF-A0A6A6E8J5-F1
#
_entry.id   AF-A0A6A6E8J5-F1
#
_cell.length_a   1.000
_cell.length_b   1.000
_cell.length_c   1.000
_cell.angle_alpha   90.00
_cell.angle_beta   90.00
_cell.angle_gamma   90.00
#
_symmetry.space_group_name_H-M   'P 1'
#
loop_
_entity.id
_entity.type
_entity.pdbx_description
1 polymer ?
#
loop_
_entity_poly.entity_id
_entity_poly.type
_entity_poly.pdbx_seq_one_letter_code
_entity_poly.pdbx_strand_id
1 'polypeptide(L)'
;KDCIDWFQQKYGRKIAQSTVSESLGDSFKHLDDTESPSSVAYRQRQALWPILKAILFSWQQKIEHRGGLLSGDILIKKAREIWVLIPEYTGQPIPNFSLGWLDKFKRRHGL
;
A
#
# COMPACT_ATOMS: atom_id res chain seq x y z
N LYS A 1 34.71 -10.59 -9.07
CA LYS A 1 35.26 -9.22 -8.95
C LYS A 1 34.60 -8.31 -9.98
N ASP A 2 34.39 -8.84 -11.19
CA ASP A 2 33.75 -8.18 -12.33
C ASP A 2 32.42 -7.46 -12.03
N CYS A 3 31.56 -8.02 -11.17
CA CYS A 3 30.29 -7.36 -10.79
C CYS A 3 30.50 -6.05 -9.99
N ILE A 4 31.53 -6.00 -9.14
CA ILE A 4 31.88 -4.79 -8.36
C ILE A 4 32.46 -3.74 -9.29
N ASP A 5 33.35 -4.15 -10.20
CA ASP A 5 34.03 -3.25 -11.14
C ASP A 5 33.01 -2.67 -12.15
N TRP A 6 32.10 -3.49 -12.65
CA TRP A 6 30.98 -3.06 -13.48
C TRP A 6 30.08 -2.05 -12.76
N PHE A 7 29.72 -2.30 -11.50
CA PHE A 7 28.86 -1.40 -10.73
C PHE A 7 29.54 -0.05 -10.47
N GLN A 8 30.85 -0.06 -10.19
CA GLN A 8 31.64 1.16 -10.03
C GLN A 8 31.73 1.95 -11.34
N GLN A 9 31.93 1.30 -12.47
CA GLN A 9 31.95 1.97 -13.77
C GLN A 9 30.58 2.56 -14.14
N LYS A 10 29.49 1.85 -13.84
CA LYS A 10 28.15 2.26 -14.22
C LYS A 10 27.57 3.36 -13.34
N TYR A 11 27.80 3.31 -12.02
CA TYR A 11 27.14 4.18 -11.04
C TYR A 11 28.12 5.08 -10.27
N GLY A 12 29.43 4.95 -10.50
CA GLY A 12 30.46 5.73 -9.79
C GLY A 12 30.56 5.39 -8.30
N ARG A 13 30.00 4.26 -7.86
CA ARG A 13 29.94 3.84 -6.45
C ARG A 13 30.54 2.45 -6.30
N LYS A 14 31.33 2.25 -5.23
CA LYS A 14 31.90 0.94 -4.91
C LYS A 14 30.99 0.21 -3.93
N ILE A 15 30.67 -1.05 -4.22
CA ILE A 15 29.89 -1.93 -3.34
C ILE A 15 30.80 -2.98 -2.70
N ALA A 16 30.45 -3.42 -1.50
CA ALA A 16 31.18 -4.48 -0.79
C ALA A 16 30.84 -5.84 -1.41
N GLN A 17 31.77 -6.80 -1.30
CA GLN A 17 31.54 -8.17 -1.77
C GLN A 17 30.34 -8.82 -1.05
N SER A 18 30.14 -8.53 0.23
CA SER A 18 28.98 -9.02 1.00
C SER A 18 27.65 -8.57 0.38
N THR A 19 27.54 -7.33 -0.09
CA THR A 19 26.36 -6.81 -0.77
C THR A 19 26.09 -7.54 -2.08
N VAL A 20 27.14 -7.89 -2.83
CA VAL A 20 27.03 -8.69 -4.07
C VAL A 20 26.52 -10.09 -3.73
N SER A 21 27.08 -10.74 -2.72
CA SER A 21 26.64 -12.07 -2.29
C SER A 21 25.21 -12.08 -1.76
N GLU A 22 24.80 -11.05 -1.02
CA GLU A 22 23.42 -10.91 -0.53
C GLU A 22 22.44 -10.70 -1.69
N SER A 23 22.79 -9.85 -2.66
CA SER A 23 21.95 -9.54 -3.82
C SER A 23 21.79 -10.72 -4.78
N LEU A 24 22.79 -11.62 -4.84
CA LEU A 24 22.75 -12.88 -5.60
C LEU A 24 22.25 -14.06 -4.75
N GLY A 25 21.87 -13.82 -3.50
CA GLY A 25 21.46 -14.87 -2.56
C GLY A 25 20.02 -15.35 -2.79
N ASP A 26 19.68 -16.46 -2.13
CA ASP A 26 18.38 -17.13 -2.27
C ASP A 26 17.16 -16.24 -1.98
N SER A 27 17.32 -15.20 -1.14
CA SER A 27 16.29 -14.20 -0.87
C SER A 27 15.75 -13.52 -2.14
N PHE A 28 16.57 -13.43 -3.19
CA PHE A 28 16.23 -12.76 -4.45
C PHE A 28 15.97 -13.72 -5.61
N LYS A 29 16.11 -15.05 -5.43
CA LYS A 29 15.81 -16.06 -6.48
C LYS A 29 14.41 -15.92 -7.07
N HIS A 30 13.44 -15.49 -6.27
CA HIS A 30 12.07 -15.26 -6.72
C HIS A 30 11.95 -14.19 -7.83
N LEU A 31 12.99 -13.37 -8.03
CA LEU A 31 13.05 -12.36 -9.10
C LEU A 31 13.59 -12.93 -10.42
N ASP A 32 14.31 -14.05 -10.38
CA ASP A 32 14.89 -14.69 -11.58
C ASP A 32 13.80 -15.39 -12.41
N ASP A 33 12.78 -15.91 -11.75
CA ASP A 33 11.65 -16.64 -12.38
C ASP A 33 10.51 -15.70 -12.81
N THR A 34 10.51 -14.44 -12.37
CA THR A 34 9.45 -13.49 -12.75
C THR A 34 9.76 -12.87 -14.12
N GLU A 35 8.91 -13.15 -15.12
CA GLU A 35 8.84 -12.33 -16.33
C GLU A 35 8.66 -10.86 -15.90
N SER A 36 9.51 -9.99 -16.46
CA SER A 36 9.69 -8.56 -16.11
C SER A 36 8.58 -8.00 -15.21
N PRO A 37 8.88 -7.63 -13.96
CA PRO A 37 7.86 -7.08 -13.08
C PRO A 37 7.24 -5.90 -13.83
N SER A 38 5.94 -6.00 -14.11
CA SER A 38 5.16 -4.86 -14.55
C SER A 38 5.55 -3.67 -13.65
N SER A 39 5.69 -2.48 -14.23
CA SER A 39 6.12 -1.23 -13.56
C SER A 39 5.28 -0.83 -12.31
N VAL A 40 4.35 -1.68 -11.93
CA VAL A 40 3.42 -1.65 -10.79
C VAL A 40 3.87 -2.57 -9.63
N ALA A 41 5.06 -3.18 -9.67
CA ALA A 41 5.64 -3.93 -8.54
C ALA A 41 6.07 -3.01 -7.37
N TYR A 42 5.25 -2.03 -7.02
CA TYR A 42 5.34 -1.35 -5.75
C TYR A 42 5.00 -2.35 -4.64
N ARG A 43 5.76 -2.31 -3.54
CA ARG A 43 5.45 -3.03 -2.31
C ARG A 43 3.95 -2.93 -2.04
N GLN A 44 3.23 -4.07 -2.07
CA GLN A 44 1.85 -4.14 -1.64
C GLN A 44 1.81 -3.90 -0.13
N ARG A 45 1.90 -2.62 0.27
CA ARG A 45 1.78 -2.24 1.67
C ARG A 45 0.40 -2.68 2.13
N GLN A 46 0.37 -3.54 3.13
CA GLN A 46 -0.85 -3.95 3.80
C GLN A 46 -1.68 -2.69 4.12
N ALA A 47 -2.96 -2.75 3.77
CA ALA A 47 -3.84 -1.62 3.95
C ALA A 47 -3.93 -1.30 5.45
N LEU A 48 -3.52 -0.09 5.86
CA LEU A 48 -3.77 0.41 7.21
C LEU A 48 -5.27 0.26 7.52
N TRP A 49 -5.60 -0.46 8.59
CA TRP A 49 -6.96 -0.72 9.08
C TRP A 49 -7.87 -1.44 8.06
N PRO A 50 -7.62 -2.73 7.77
CA PRO A 50 -8.36 -3.48 6.76
C PRO A 50 -9.85 -3.61 7.09
N ILE A 51 -10.19 -3.84 8.38
CA ILE A 51 -11.59 -3.99 8.85
C ILE A 51 -12.40 -2.71 8.58
N LEU A 52 -11.84 -1.54 8.95
CA LEU A 52 -12.47 -0.24 8.70
C LEU A 52 -12.76 -0.04 7.22
N LYS A 53 -11.76 -0.30 6.36
CA LYS A 53 -11.87 -0.11 4.92
C LYS A 53 -12.92 -1.03 4.30
N ALA A 54 -12.98 -2.29 4.72
CA ALA A 54 -13.97 -3.24 4.23
C ALA A 54 -15.41 -2.79 4.54
N ILE A 55 -15.67 -2.37 5.79
CA ILE A 55 -16.99 -1.89 6.21
C ILE A 55 -17.35 -0.60 5.46
N LEU A 56 -16.41 0.36 5.38
CA LEU A 56 -16.63 1.64 4.70
C LEU A 56 -16.91 1.44 3.20
N PHE A 57 -16.17 0.55 2.54
CA PHE A 57 -16.37 0.22 1.14
C PHE A 57 -17.74 -0.43 0.89
N SER A 58 -18.13 -1.42 1.71
CA SER A 58 -19.45 -2.03 1.62
C SER A 58 -20.58 -1.02 1.81
N TRP A 59 -20.42 -0.09 2.75
CA TRP A 59 -21.39 0.99 2.97
C TRP A 59 -21.47 1.93 1.76
N GLN A 60 -20.33 2.31 1.18
CA GLN A 60 -20.30 3.15 -0.03
C GLN A 60 -20.99 2.48 -1.21
N GLN A 61 -20.68 1.21 -1.49
CA GLN A 61 -21.30 0.46 -2.58
C GLN A 61 -22.82 0.43 -2.47
N LYS A 62 -23.35 0.26 -1.25
CA LYS A 62 -24.81 0.29 -1.00
C LYS A 62 -25.46 1.64 -1.35
N ILE A 63 -24.72 2.74 -1.22
CA ILE A 63 -25.22 4.08 -1.54
C ILE A 63 -25.11 4.36 -3.05
N GLU A 64 -24.02 3.95 -3.68
CA GLU A 64 -23.84 4.06 -5.14
C GLU A 64 -24.90 3.24 -5.88
N HIS A 65 -25.22 2.03 -5.40
CA HIS A 65 -26.33 1.23 -5.94
C HIS A 65 -27.70 1.91 -5.82
N ARG A 66 -27.86 2.85 -4.89
CA ARG A 66 -29.08 3.67 -4.74
C ARG A 66 -29.03 4.97 -5.54
N GLY A 67 -27.98 5.19 -6.34
CA GLY A 67 -27.76 6.41 -7.12
C GLY A 67 -27.30 7.61 -6.29
N GLY A 68 -26.83 7.39 -5.05
CA GLY A 68 -26.36 8.47 -4.18
C GLY A 68 -24.93 8.90 -4.52
N LEU A 69 -24.69 10.21 -4.60
CA LEU A 69 -23.34 10.76 -4.68
C LEU A 69 -22.76 10.93 -3.27
N LEU A 70 -21.59 10.34 -3.01
CA LEU A 70 -20.89 10.49 -1.74
C LEU A 70 -19.75 11.51 -1.87
N SER A 71 -19.86 12.62 -1.15
CA SER A 71 -18.74 13.55 -0.98
C SER A 71 -17.68 12.94 -0.05
N GLY A 72 -16.43 13.37 -0.23
CA GLY A 72 -15.29 12.97 0.59
C GLY A 72 -15.51 13.20 2.09
N ASP A 73 -16.19 14.29 2.45
CA ASP A 73 -16.48 14.63 3.85
C ASP A 73 -17.44 13.62 4.49
N ILE A 74 -18.40 13.11 3.73
CA ILE A 74 -19.36 12.10 4.19
C ILE A 74 -18.62 10.78 4.43
N LEU A 75 -17.70 10.40 3.53
CA LEU A 75 -16.84 9.23 3.71
C LEU A 75 -15.97 9.35 4.95
N ILE A 76 -15.36 10.51 5.19
CA ILE A 76 -14.54 10.77 6.38
C ILE A 76 -15.39 10.71 7.66
N LYS A 77 -16.57 11.34 7.66
CA LYS A 77 -17.49 11.29 8.80
C LYS A 77 -17.90 9.85 9.10
N LYS A 78 -18.25 9.07 8.07
CA LYS A 78 -18.62 7.67 8.23
C LYS A 78 -17.45 6.80 8.71
N ALA A 79 -16.23 7.06 8.24
CA ALA A 79 -15.04 6.36 8.71
C ALA A 79 -14.81 6.58 10.21
N ARG A 80 -15.05 7.79 10.72
CA ARG A 80 -14.97 8.08 12.18
C ARG A 80 -16.04 7.35 12.97
N GLU A 81 -17.28 7.31 12.46
CA GLU A 81 -18.37 6.58 13.10
C GLU A 81 -18.06 5.08 13.16
N ILE A 82 -17.60 4.48 12.05
CA ILE A 82 -17.24 3.06 11.99
C ILE A 82 -16.06 2.76 12.92
N TRP A 83 -15.06 3.66 13.01
CA TRP A 83 -13.89 3.45 13.88
C TRP A 83 -14.27 3.13 15.33
N VAL A 84 -15.22 3.87 15.89
CA VAL A 84 -15.66 3.71 17.29
C VAL A 84 -16.47 2.43 17.48
N LEU A 85 -17.07 1.89 16.41
CA LEU A 85 -17.86 0.66 16.45
C LEU A 85 -17.03 -0.62 16.32
N ILE A 86 -15.74 -0.52 15.96
CA ILE A 86 -14.87 -1.69 15.76
C ILE A 86 -14.23 -2.09 17.10
N PRO A 87 -14.55 -3.27 17.65
CA PRO A 87 -13.98 -3.75 18.91
C PRO A 87 -12.44 -3.82 18.88
N GLU A 88 -11.86 -4.23 17.76
CA GLU A 88 -10.42 -4.40 17.57
C GLU A 88 -9.64 -3.08 17.61
N TYR A 89 -10.31 -1.94 17.38
CA TYR A 89 -9.72 -0.60 17.44
C TYR A 89 -10.15 0.18 18.68
N THR A 90 -10.89 -0.47 19.59
CA THR A 90 -11.34 0.15 20.84
C THR A 90 -10.12 0.55 21.69
N GLY A 91 -10.11 1.79 22.18
CA GLY A 91 -9.00 2.34 22.95
C GLY A 91 -7.85 2.93 22.12
N GLN A 92 -7.88 2.81 20.79
CA GLN A 92 -6.93 3.50 19.92
C GLN A 92 -7.41 4.91 19.57
N PRO A 93 -6.51 5.90 19.43
CA PRO A 93 -6.89 7.24 19.00
C PRO A 93 -7.46 7.18 17.58
N ILE A 94 -8.55 7.93 17.35
CA ILE A 94 -9.17 8.04 16.03
C ILE A 94 -8.13 8.60 15.05
N PRO A 95 -7.81 7.91 13.95
CA PRO A 95 -6.87 8.41 12.98
C PRO A 95 -7.34 9.69 12.32
N ASN A 96 -6.39 10.52 11.93
CA ASN A 96 -6.69 11.64 11.05
C ASN A 96 -6.94 11.11 9.64
N PHE A 97 -8.21 11.00 9.26
CA PHE A 97 -8.66 10.67 7.91
C PHE A 97 -8.42 11.86 6.97
N SER A 98 -7.14 12.08 6.63
CA SER A 98 -6.72 13.17 5.75
C SER A 98 -7.18 12.97 4.31
N LEU A 99 -7.15 14.04 3.52
CA LEU A 99 -7.42 13.98 2.08
C LEU A 99 -6.52 12.95 1.37
N GLY A 100 -5.25 12.85 1.75
CA GLY A 100 -4.34 11.85 1.17
C GLY A 100 -4.68 10.40 1.54
N TRP A 101 -5.33 10.15 2.68
CA TRP A 101 -5.90 8.84 2.98
C TRP A 101 -7.12 8.55 2.11
N LEU A 102 -8.00 9.54 1.94
CA LEU A 102 -9.19 9.44 1.11
C LEU A 102 -8.83 9.18 -0.36
N ASP A 103 -7.87 9.90 -0.92
CA ASP A 103 -7.40 9.70 -2.30
C ASP A 103 -6.85 8.29 -2.50
N LYS A 104 -6.09 7.77 -1.53
CA LYS A 104 -5.58 6.38 -1.56
C LYS A 104 -6.70 5.35 -1.42
N PHE A 105 -7.73 5.66 -0.64
CA PHE A 105 -8.91 4.81 -0.51
C PHE A 105 -9.65 4.75 -1.85
N LYS A 106 -9.96 5.89 -2.46
CA LYS A 106 -10.62 5.96 -3.77
C LYS A 106 -9.84 5.22 -4.87
N ARG A 107 -8.55 5.51 -5.01
CA ARG A 107 -7.66 4.84 -5.98
C ARG A 107 -7.61 3.32 -5.80
N ARG A 108 -7.62 2.82 -4.56
CA ARG A 108 -7.58 1.37 -4.30
C ARG A 108 -8.90 0.68 -4.68
N HIS A 109 -10.01 1.40 -4.61
CA HIS A 109 -11.35 0.87 -4.85
C HIS A 109 -11.91 1.23 -6.23
N GLY A 110 -11.12 1.88 -7.10
CA GLY A 110 -11.52 2.23 -8.46
C GLY A 110 -12.55 3.37 -8.54
N LEU A 111 -12.56 4.25 -7.55
CA LEU A 111 -13.49 5.38 -7.39
C LEU A 111 -12.90 6.70 -7.89
#